data_AF-A0A924VPN2-F1
#
_entry.id   AF-A0A924VPN2-F1
#
_cell.length_a   1.000
_cell.length_b   1.000
_cell.length_c   1.000
_cell.angle_alpha   90.00
_cell.angle_beta   90.00
_cell.angle_gamma   90.00
#
_symmetry.space_group_name_H-M   'P 1'
#
loop_
_entity.id
_entity.type
_entity.pdbx_description
1 polymer ?
#
loop_
_entity_poly.entity_id
_entity_poly.type
_entity_poly.pdbx_seq_one_letter_code
_entity_poly.pdbx_strand_id
1 'polypeptide(L)'
;MAGGPAAGWYLDPAGSGALRWWSGASWTEHFPPVPEQPALIGDITSTPERVGNLFAPIAPRVLEAAPPAYRVQPTNPSAHTWGVWLIASVVAVAVGVRTASGTLLSMASPLVALVTFFALFALVACLAIWDSTVLRARGLNAASAWWILLLPPIAYFVARRVVLKKQGIRANSPGNVYVLTAFTAAALTFLALTPIANARMDTASLRLLERQASTELHRQTSVSWTVSCPDGAPVTIVGSSFDCAANDATGRAVRFTAHVLEPRRFAVDAPVQQ
;
A
#
# COMPACT_ATOMS: atom_id res chain seq x y z
N MET A 1 -23.55 20.60 -37.86
CA MET A 1 -24.18 19.49 -37.12
C MET A 1 -24.55 20.03 -35.75
N ALA A 2 -25.84 20.19 -35.46
CA ALA A 2 -26.30 20.63 -34.14
C ALA A 2 -26.12 19.46 -33.16
N GLY A 3 -25.29 19.62 -32.14
CA GLY A 3 -25.12 18.63 -31.08
C GLY A 3 -26.36 18.58 -30.21
N GLY A 4 -26.96 17.39 -30.06
CA GLY A 4 -28.07 17.19 -29.13
C GLY A 4 -27.65 17.41 -27.66
N PRO A 5 -28.61 17.50 -26.74
CA PRO A 5 -28.33 17.66 -25.32
C PRO A 5 -27.47 16.49 -24.81
N ALA A 6 -26.49 16.81 -23.95
CA ALA A 6 -25.65 15.82 -23.29
C ALA A 6 -26.48 14.91 -22.38
N ALA A 7 -25.95 13.73 -22.06
CA ALA A 7 -26.64 12.79 -21.17
C ALA A 7 -26.87 13.42 -19.78
N GLY A 8 -28.10 13.35 -19.26
CA GLY A 8 -28.50 14.07 -18.05
C GLY A 8 -29.98 13.90 -17.68
N TRP A 9 -30.38 14.44 -16.54
CA TRP A 9 -31.78 14.49 -16.10
C TRP A 9 -32.47 15.74 -16.67
N TYR A 10 -33.62 15.54 -17.29
CA TYR A 10 -34.42 16.61 -17.88
C TYR A 10 -35.88 16.41 -17.51
N LEU A 11 -36.68 17.48 -17.60
CA LEU A 11 -38.13 17.38 -17.43
C LEU A 11 -38.71 16.43 -18.48
N ASP A 12 -39.57 15.53 -18.05
CA ASP A 12 -40.21 14.57 -18.95
C ASP A 12 -41.05 15.32 -20.00
N PRO A 13 -40.70 15.22 -21.29
CA PRO A 13 -41.43 15.91 -22.35
C PRO A 13 -42.87 15.40 -22.51
N ALA A 14 -43.22 14.24 -21.92
CA ALA A 14 -44.60 13.74 -21.87
C ALA A 14 -45.48 14.45 -20.83
N GLY A 15 -44.94 15.41 -20.07
CA GLY A 15 -45.73 16.29 -19.19
C GLY A 15 -46.05 15.72 -17.81
N SER A 16 -45.35 14.68 -17.36
CA SER A 16 -45.57 14.07 -16.03
C SER A 16 -45.10 14.95 -14.86
N GLY A 17 -44.39 16.05 -15.13
CA GLY A 17 -43.78 16.91 -14.10
C GLY A 17 -42.59 16.27 -13.38
N ALA A 18 -42.23 15.02 -13.72
CA ALA A 18 -41.09 14.30 -13.17
C ALA A 18 -39.82 14.50 -14.02
N LEU A 19 -38.66 14.23 -13.42
CA LEU A 19 -37.39 14.16 -14.14
C LEU A 19 -37.21 12.78 -14.77
N ARG A 20 -36.80 12.76 -16.05
CA ARG A 20 -36.46 11.55 -16.81
C ARG A 20 -35.02 11.63 -17.31
N TRP A 21 -34.32 10.49 -17.33
CA TRP A 21 -32.92 10.46 -17.76
C TRP A 21 -32.80 10.33 -19.28
N TRP A 22 -32.03 11.24 -19.88
CA TRP A 22 -31.62 11.25 -21.29
C TRP A 22 -30.22 10.66 -21.42
N SER A 23 -30.04 9.68 -22.31
CA SER A 23 -28.77 8.96 -22.50
C SER A 23 -27.80 9.65 -23.48
N GLY A 24 -28.19 10.78 -24.07
CA GLY A 24 -27.49 11.38 -25.21
C GLY A 24 -28.05 10.96 -26.57
N ALA A 25 -28.84 9.88 -26.62
CA ALA A 25 -29.51 9.41 -27.84
C ALA A 25 -30.99 9.06 -27.65
N SER A 26 -31.42 8.69 -26.44
CA SER A 26 -32.81 8.31 -26.14
C SER A 26 -33.16 8.50 -24.66
N TRP A 27 -34.46 8.62 -24.36
CA TRP A 27 -34.99 8.66 -22.99
C TRP A 27 -35.03 7.27 -22.37
N THR A 28 -34.62 7.14 -21.11
CA THR A 28 -34.62 5.86 -20.37
C THR A 28 -35.80 5.80 -19.39
N GLU A 29 -36.14 4.60 -18.92
CA GLU A 29 -37.30 4.34 -18.04
C GLU A 29 -37.02 4.45 -16.52
N HIS A 30 -35.88 5.01 -16.11
CA HIS A 30 -35.56 5.15 -14.70
C HIS A 30 -36.23 6.39 -14.10
N PHE A 31 -37.15 6.19 -13.15
CA PHE A 31 -37.78 7.24 -12.35
C PHE A 31 -37.17 7.27 -10.94
N PRO A 32 -36.94 8.44 -10.32
CA PRO A 32 -36.57 8.50 -8.91
C PRO A 32 -37.72 7.97 -8.03
N PRO A 33 -37.44 7.34 -6.86
CA PRO A 33 -38.48 6.99 -5.91
C PRO A 33 -39.14 8.27 -5.37
N VAL A 34 -40.47 8.36 -5.43
CA VAL A 34 -41.27 9.49 -4.98
C VAL A 34 -41.08 9.71 -3.48
N PRO A 35 -40.62 10.89 -3.01
CA PRO A 35 -40.79 11.28 -1.62
C PRO A 35 -42.23 11.75 -1.39
N GLU A 36 -42.92 11.17 -0.42
CA GLU A 36 -44.23 11.64 0.07
C GLU A 36 -44.07 13.07 0.61
N GLN A 37 -44.61 14.05 -0.12
CA GLN A 37 -44.71 15.43 0.33
C GLN A 37 -45.92 15.53 1.30
N PRO A 38 -45.76 16.09 2.52
CA PRO A 38 -46.90 16.32 3.42
C PRO A 38 -47.89 17.31 2.79
N ALA A 39 -49.17 16.96 2.78
CA ALA A 39 -50.25 17.82 2.31
C ALA A 39 -50.28 19.14 3.11
N LEU A 40 -49.98 20.25 2.44
CA LEU A 40 -50.17 21.59 2.98
C LEU A 40 -51.67 21.92 2.89
N ILE A 41 -52.31 22.07 4.03
CA ILE A 41 -53.69 22.53 4.19
C ILE A 41 -53.83 23.91 3.56
N GLY A 42 -54.81 24.10 2.68
CA GLY A 42 -55.10 25.40 2.07
C GLY A 42 -56.22 25.37 1.05
N ASP A 43 -57.41 24.88 1.44
CA ASP A 43 -58.62 25.03 0.64
C ASP A 43 -59.27 26.37 1.01
N ILE A 44 -59.03 27.40 0.20
CA ILE A 44 -59.76 28.67 0.26
C ILE A 44 -60.75 28.65 -0.90
N THR A 45 -61.99 28.30 -0.61
CA THR A 45 -63.07 28.26 -1.60
C THR A 45 -63.35 29.68 -2.12
N SER A 46 -63.39 29.76 -3.45
CA SER A 46 -63.60 30.92 -4.30
C SER A 46 -64.91 31.70 -4.07
N THR A 47 -64.84 33.03 -4.12
CA THR A 47 -65.96 33.91 -4.51
C THR A 47 -65.45 34.87 -5.59
N PRO A 48 -66.06 34.97 -6.78
CA PRO A 48 -65.69 35.96 -7.78
C PRO A 48 -66.60 37.19 -7.64
N GLU A 49 -66.04 38.34 -7.25
CA GLU A 49 -66.74 39.62 -7.39
C GLU A 49 -65.84 40.64 -8.08
N ARG A 50 -66.38 41.21 -9.16
CA ARG A 50 -65.74 42.05 -10.16
C ARG A 50 -66.24 43.48 -9.98
N VAL A 51 -65.42 44.43 -9.52
CA VAL A 51 -65.50 45.86 -9.89
C VAL A 51 -64.13 46.49 -9.72
N GLY A 52 -63.71 47.30 -10.71
CA GLY A 52 -62.35 47.81 -10.85
C GLY A 52 -61.94 48.91 -9.87
N ASN A 53 -60.62 49.12 -9.81
CA ASN A 53 -60.00 50.39 -9.46
C ASN A 53 -58.62 50.48 -10.14
N LEU A 54 -58.50 51.46 -11.05
CA LEU A 54 -57.25 51.95 -11.61
C LEU A 54 -56.55 52.81 -10.54
N PHE A 55 -55.84 52.18 -9.60
CA PHE A 55 -54.79 52.81 -8.82
C PHE A 55 -53.91 51.70 -8.25
N ALA A 56 -52.72 51.50 -8.82
CA ALA A 56 -51.74 50.55 -8.32
C ALA A 56 -50.96 51.20 -7.17
N PRO A 57 -51.07 50.74 -5.91
CA PRO A 57 -50.06 51.06 -4.91
C PRO A 57 -48.79 50.30 -5.29
N ILE A 58 -47.65 50.99 -5.29
CA ILE A 58 -46.32 50.36 -5.43
C ILE A 58 -46.15 49.46 -4.20
N ALA A 59 -46.42 48.17 -4.35
CA ALA A 59 -46.08 47.18 -3.34
C ALA A 59 -44.54 47.14 -3.22
N PRO A 60 -43.97 47.19 -1.99
CA PRO A 60 -42.55 46.93 -1.84
C PRO A 60 -42.30 45.54 -2.41
N ARG A 61 -41.38 45.44 -3.38
CA ARG A 61 -40.88 44.13 -3.82
C ARG A 61 -40.26 43.49 -2.59
N VAL A 62 -40.99 42.56 -1.96
CA VAL A 62 -40.39 41.58 -1.09
C VAL A 62 -39.38 40.89 -1.98
N LEU A 63 -38.10 41.16 -1.75
CA LEU A 63 -37.03 40.41 -2.37
C LEU A 63 -37.19 39.02 -1.79
N GLU A 64 -37.95 38.19 -2.49
CA GLU A 64 -38.20 36.81 -2.11
C GLU A 64 -36.83 36.18 -1.97
N ALA A 65 -36.43 35.93 -0.71
CA ALA A 65 -35.11 35.43 -0.41
C ALA A 65 -34.96 34.16 -1.24
N ALA A 66 -33.97 34.16 -2.14
CA ALA A 66 -33.69 33.01 -2.98
C ALA A 66 -33.74 31.75 -2.10
N PRO A 67 -34.50 30.71 -2.48
CA PRO A 67 -34.62 29.52 -1.65
C PRO A 67 -33.21 29.07 -1.29
N PRO A 68 -32.95 28.68 -0.02
CA PRO A 68 -31.62 28.26 0.39
C PRO A 68 -31.17 27.21 -0.61
N ALA A 69 -30.01 27.43 -1.24
CA ALA A 69 -29.47 26.51 -2.23
C ALA A 69 -29.52 25.11 -1.62
N TYR A 70 -30.43 24.26 -2.11
CA TYR A 70 -30.61 22.91 -1.62
C TYR A 70 -29.33 22.17 -1.96
N ARG A 71 -28.41 22.11 -0.99
CA ARG A 71 -27.17 21.37 -1.13
C ARG A 71 -27.62 19.92 -1.19
N VAL A 72 -27.62 19.32 -2.38
CA VAL A 72 -27.93 17.91 -2.58
C VAL A 72 -26.91 17.12 -1.77
N GLN A 73 -27.27 16.77 -0.54
CA GLN A 73 -26.48 15.91 0.31
C GLN A 73 -26.56 14.51 -0.33
N PRO A 74 -25.44 13.90 -0.75
CA PRO A 74 -25.49 12.56 -1.30
C PRO A 74 -26.13 11.63 -0.28
N THR A 75 -27.19 10.93 -0.69
CA THR A 75 -28.02 10.08 0.19
C THR A 75 -27.23 8.93 0.83
N ASN A 76 -26.00 8.67 0.36
CA ASN A 76 -25.02 7.79 1.00
C ASN A 76 -23.59 8.32 0.79
N PRO A 77 -23.01 9.12 1.71
CA PRO A 77 -21.63 9.57 1.58
C PRO A 77 -20.65 8.38 1.61
N SER A 78 -19.83 8.25 0.58
CA SER A 78 -18.88 7.13 0.49
C SER A 78 -17.76 7.26 1.52
N ALA A 79 -17.48 6.17 2.23
CA ALA A 79 -16.34 6.08 3.14
C ALA A 79 -15.03 5.68 2.42
N HIS A 80 -15.02 5.61 1.09
CA HIS A 80 -13.82 5.39 0.30
C HIS A 80 -13.27 6.75 -0.15
N THR A 81 -12.08 7.09 0.33
CA THR A 81 -11.34 8.30 -0.05
C THR A 81 -10.09 7.90 -0.82
N TRP A 82 -9.54 8.82 -1.60
CA TRP A 82 -8.24 8.60 -2.24
C TRP A 82 -7.12 8.42 -1.20
N GLY A 83 -7.15 9.20 -0.12
CA GLY A 83 -6.14 9.13 0.95
C GLY A 83 -6.02 7.73 1.56
N VAL A 84 -7.15 7.09 1.87
CA VAL A 84 -7.12 5.75 2.51
C VAL A 84 -6.60 4.65 1.57
N TRP A 85 -6.84 4.77 0.26
CA TRP A 85 -6.31 3.83 -0.73
C TRP A 85 -4.81 4.03 -0.97
N LEU A 86 -4.34 5.28 -0.96
CA LEU A 86 -2.90 5.59 -1.05
C LEU A 86 -2.13 5.06 0.17
N ILE A 87 -2.71 5.18 1.37
CA ILE A 87 -2.14 4.56 2.58
C ILE A 87 -2.07 3.04 2.43
N ALA A 88 -3.11 2.39 1.88
CA ALA A 88 -3.12 0.94 1.69
C ALA A 88 -2.02 0.45 0.72
N SER A 89 -1.64 1.28 -0.25
CA SER A 89 -0.59 0.98 -1.23
C SER A 89 0.83 1.30 -0.76
N VAL A 90 1.01 1.94 0.40
CA VAL A 90 2.33 2.44 0.83
C VAL A 90 3.38 1.33 0.97
N VAL A 91 2.97 0.12 1.38
CA VAL A 91 3.89 -1.02 1.53
C VAL A 91 4.40 -1.52 0.19
N ALA A 92 3.53 -1.55 -0.83
CA ALA A 92 3.95 -1.93 -2.18
C ALA A 92 4.99 -0.94 -2.73
N VAL A 93 4.78 0.36 -2.51
CA VAL A 93 5.74 1.41 -2.91
C VAL A 93 7.04 1.29 -2.12
N ALA A 94 6.97 1.14 -0.78
CA ALA A 94 8.16 1.04 0.06
C ALA A 94 9.03 -0.18 -0.29
N VAL A 95 8.40 -1.31 -0.62
CA VAL A 95 9.09 -2.54 -1.03
C VAL A 95 9.71 -2.36 -2.41
N GLY A 96 8.98 -1.80 -3.38
CA GLY A 96 9.50 -1.50 -4.71
C GLY A 96 10.69 -0.54 -4.68
N VAL A 97 10.63 0.51 -3.84
CA VAL A 97 11.74 1.44 -3.62
C VAL A 97 12.94 0.72 -3.01
N ARG A 98 12.72 -0.14 -2.00
CA ARG A 98 13.81 -0.90 -1.36
C ARG A 98 14.50 -1.87 -2.32
N THR A 99 13.74 -2.58 -3.16
CA THR A 99 14.32 -3.50 -4.16
C THR A 99 15.10 -2.72 -5.22
N ALA A 100 14.56 -1.60 -5.71
CA ALA A 100 15.25 -0.76 -6.69
C ALA A 100 16.52 -0.09 -6.13
N SER A 101 16.48 0.35 -4.87
CA SER A 101 17.66 0.94 -4.21
C SER A 101 18.73 -0.09 -3.86
N GLY A 102 18.36 -1.33 -3.53
CA GLY A 102 19.31 -2.42 -3.35
C GLY A 102 20.06 -2.80 -4.63
N THR A 103 19.46 -2.60 -5.80
CA THR A 103 20.13 -2.81 -7.11
C THR A 103 20.97 -1.62 -7.57
N LEU A 104 20.64 -0.39 -7.15
CA LEU A 104 21.34 0.83 -7.60
C LEU A 104 22.41 1.34 -6.63
N LEU A 105 22.25 1.11 -5.32
CA LEU A 105 23.09 1.68 -4.26
C LEU A 105 23.55 0.54 -3.34
N SER A 106 24.68 -0.09 -3.71
CA SER A 106 25.42 -0.94 -2.78
C SER A 106 25.81 -0.11 -1.55
N MET A 107 25.20 -0.43 -0.41
CA MET A 107 25.28 0.24 0.90
C MET A 107 24.20 1.30 1.14
N ALA A 108 23.03 0.87 1.65
CA ALA A 108 22.13 1.77 2.35
C ALA A 108 22.78 2.20 3.67
N SER A 109 23.25 3.44 3.73
CA SER A 109 23.74 4.03 4.98
C SER A 109 22.58 4.11 6.00
N PRO A 110 22.85 3.97 7.31
CA PRO A 110 21.80 4.04 8.33
C PRO A 110 21.05 5.38 8.30
N LEU A 111 21.70 6.46 7.86
CA LEU A 111 21.09 7.77 7.66
C LEU A 111 20.02 7.75 6.55
N VAL A 112 20.31 7.13 5.40
CA VAL A 112 19.33 7.04 4.30
C VAL A 112 18.11 6.21 4.73
N ALA A 113 18.34 5.15 5.50
CA ALA A 113 17.25 4.33 6.04
C ALA A 113 16.34 5.13 6.98
N LEU A 114 16.91 5.92 7.89
CA LEU A 114 16.18 6.81 8.79
C LEU A 114 15.40 7.88 8.01
N VAL A 115 16.04 8.58 7.08
CA VAL A 115 15.39 9.61 6.25
C VAL A 115 14.22 9.03 5.46
N THR A 116 14.39 7.86 4.85
CA THR A 116 13.33 7.18 4.11
C THR A 116 12.17 6.80 5.02
N PHE A 117 12.46 6.28 6.23
CA PHE A 117 11.44 5.95 7.22
C PHE A 117 10.65 7.17 7.64
N PHE A 118 11.30 8.28 8.01
CA PHE A 118 10.63 9.52 8.42
C PHE A 118 9.85 10.15 7.27
N ALA A 119 10.36 10.11 6.03
CA ALA A 119 9.66 10.62 4.86
C ALA A 119 8.38 9.83 4.57
N LEU A 120 8.44 8.49 4.61
CA LEU A 120 7.27 7.63 4.46
C LEU A 120 6.26 7.84 5.58
N PHE A 121 6.74 7.98 6.82
CA PHE A 121 5.90 8.27 7.97
C PHE A 121 5.16 9.61 7.82
N ALA A 122 5.87 10.67 7.45
CA ALA A 122 5.30 11.99 7.19
C ALA A 122 4.26 11.95 6.06
N LEU A 123 4.55 11.22 4.97
CA LEU A 123 3.61 11.02 3.88
C LEU A 123 2.31 10.35 4.36
N VAL A 124 2.41 9.26 5.12
CA VAL A 124 1.24 8.55 5.67
C VAL A 124 0.46 9.43 6.65
N ALA A 125 1.14 10.22 7.47
CA ALA A 125 0.52 11.20 8.36
C ALA A 125 -0.29 12.25 7.57
N CYS A 126 0.30 12.84 6.53
CA CYS A 126 -0.38 13.78 5.65
C CYS A 126 -1.61 13.15 4.97
N LEU A 127 -1.48 11.92 4.46
CA LEU A 127 -2.59 11.21 3.81
C LEU A 127 -3.75 10.91 4.77
N ALA A 128 -3.47 10.62 6.04
CA ALA A 128 -4.51 10.37 7.04
C ALA A 128 -5.19 11.65 7.54
N ILE A 129 -4.42 12.74 7.64
CA ILE A 129 -5.02 14.06 7.87
C ILE A 129 -5.98 14.36 6.71
N TRP A 130 -5.56 14.14 5.46
CA TRP A 130 -6.41 14.34 4.29
C TRP A 130 -7.65 13.42 4.27
N ASP A 131 -7.52 12.11 4.55
CA ASP A 131 -8.71 11.23 4.67
C ASP A 131 -9.67 11.76 5.74
N SER A 132 -9.16 12.20 6.90
CA SER A 132 -10.01 12.69 7.99
C SER A 132 -10.75 13.99 7.64
N THR A 133 -10.10 14.91 6.91
CA THR A 133 -10.73 16.17 6.48
C THR A 133 -11.78 15.91 5.41
N VAL A 134 -11.52 14.98 4.48
CA VAL A 134 -12.49 14.58 3.44
C VAL A 134 -13.71 13.88 4.05
N LEU A 135 -13.52 13.01 5.03
CA LEU A 135 -14.62 12.37 5.73
C LEU A 135 -15.50 13.40 6.46
N ARG A 136 -14.88 14.35 7.17
CA ARG A 136 -15.61 15.43 7.84
C ARG A 136 -16.35 16.33 6.84
N ALA A 137 -15.74 16.65 5.72
CA ALA A 137 -16.37 17.42 4.64
C ALA A 137 -17.58 16.70 4.04
N ARG A 138 -17.61 15.36 4.08
CA ARG A 138 -18.75 14.51 3.66
C ARG A 138 -19.81 14.34 4.75
N GLY A 139 -19.66 14.98 5.92
CA GLY A 139 -20.57 14.84 7.05
C GLY A 139 -20.37 13.54 7.86
N LEU A 140 -19.26 12.83 7.64
CA LEU A 140 -18.91 11.62 8.40
C LEU A 140 -18.04 11.96 9.60
N ASN A 141 -18.15 11.15 10.66
CA ASN A 141 -17.22 11.24 11.79
C ASN A 141 -15.91 10.59 11.36
N ALA A 142 -14.81 11.30 11.61
CA ALA A 142 -13.47 10.82 11.26
C ALA A 142 -12.65 10.51 12.50
N ALA A 143 -11.87 9.44 12.45
CA ALA A 143 -10.85 9.17 13.44
C ALA A 143 -9.77 10.27 13.44
N SER A 144 -9.15 10.50 14.60
CA SER A 144 -8.02 11.43 14.69
C SER A 144 -6.80 10.87 13.94
N ALA A 145 -6.09 11.72 13.19
CA ALA A 145 -4.88 11.32 12.48
C ALA A 145 -3.75 10.90 13.44
N TRP A 146 -3.80 11.35 14.70
CA TRP A 146 -2.83 11.00 15.75
C TRP A 146 -2.71 9.49 16.03
N TRP A 147 -3.70 8.67 15.64
CA TRP A 147 -3.58 7.20 15.71
C TRP A 147 -2.42 6.63 14.89
N ILE A 148 -1.87 7.39 13.94
CA ILE A 148 -0.65 7.03 13.21
C ILE A 148 0.59 6.94 14.10
N LEU A 149 0.66 7.72 15.19
CA LEU A 149 1.85 7.71 16.04
C LEU A 149 2.05 6.38 16.79
N LEU A 150 0.97 5.64 17.05
CA LEU A 150 1.02 4.42 17.84
C LEU A 150 1.56 3.23 17.03
N LEU A 151 0.94 2.94 15.89
CA LEU A 151 1.33 1.84 15.01
C LEU A 151 0.89 2.12 13.57
N PRO A 152 1.69 2.88 12.79
CA PRO A 152 1.32 3.28 11.44
C PRO A 152 1.45 2.11 10.45
N PRO A 153 0.52 1.95 9.49
CA PRO A 153 -0.80 2.60 9.37
C PRO A 153 -1.93 1.79 10.06
N ILE A 154 -1.62 0.66 10.69
CA ILE A 154 -2.59 -0.30 11.23
C ILE A 154 -3.51 0.32 12.28
N ALA A 155 -2.95 1.04 13.26
CA ALA A 155 -3.74 1.69 14.32
C ALA A 155 -4.75 2.69 13.75
N TYR A 156 -4.37 3.43 12.70
CA TYR A 156 -5.27 4.34 12.00
C TYR A 156 -6.43 3.60 11.31
N PHE A 157 -6.15 2.50 10.61
CA PHE A 157 -7.20 1.68 9.99
C PHE A 157 -8.19 1.12 11.01
N VAL A 158 -7.71 0.67 12.17
CA VAL A 158 -8.56 0.17 13.25
C VAL A 158 -9.45 1.28 13.81
N ALA A 159 -8.86 2.44 14.15
CA ALA A 159 -9.60 3.58 14.67
C ALA A 159 -10.68 4.07 13.68
N ARG A 160 -10.30 4.22 12.40
CA ARG A 160 -11.22 4.60 11.31
C ARG A 160 -12.36 3.60 11.17
N ARG A 161 -12.07 2.30 11.21
CA ARG A 161 -13.08 1.24 11.12
C ARG A 161 -14.08 1.30 12.27
N VAL A 162 -13.60 1.51 13.50
CA VAL A 162 -14.47 1.61 14.69
C VAL A 162 -15.38 2.83 14.59
N VAL A 163 -14.86 4.00 14.21
CA VAL A 163 -15.65 5.23 14.08
C VAL A 163 -16.72 5.09 13.00
N LEU A 164 -16.36 4.58 11.82
CA LEU A 164 -17.31 4.41 10.72
C LEU A 164 -18.34 3.31 11.00
N LYS A 165 -17.95 2.22 11.68
CA LYS A 165 -18.89 1.16 12.11
C LYS A 165 -19.95 1.70 13.07
N LYS A 166 -19.58 2.62 13.97
CA LYS A 166 -20.55 3.29 14.86
C LYS A 166 -21.59 4.12 14.10
N GLN A 167 -21.28 4.53 12.87
CA GLN A 167 -22.20 5.24 11.96
C GLN A 167 -22.95 4.30 11.00
N GLY A 168 -22.84 2.98 11.18
CA GLY A 168 -23.46 1.98 10.29
C GLY A 168 -22.69 1.72 8.99
N ILE A 169 -21.52 2.35 8.78
CA ILE A 169 -20.76 2.24 7.53
C ILE A 169 -19.68 1.16 7.66
N ARG A 170 -19.69 0.19 6.73
CA ARG A 170 -18.64 -0.83 6.62
C ARG A 170 -17.55 -0.35 5.65
N ALA A 171 -16.38 -0.02 6.18
CA ALA A 171 -15.24 0.49 5.41
C ALA A 171 -13.93 -0.26 5.69
N ASN A 172 -13.99 -1.60 5.65
CA ASN A 172 -12.86 -2.49 5.92
C ASN A 172 -11.97 -2.77 4.70
N SER A 173 -12.43 -2.49 3.47
CA SER A 173 -11.73 -2.88 2.24
C SER A 173 -10.28 -2.39 2.16
N PRO A 174 -9.97 -1.10 2.39
CA PRO A 174 -8.59 -0.61 2.30
C PRO A 174 -7.65 -1.23 3.35
N GLY A 175 -8.17 -1.49 4.57
CA GLY A 175 -7.39 -2.12 5.63
C GLY A 175 -7.06 -3.58 5.33
N ASN A 176 -8.02 -4.34 4.77
CA ASN A 176 -7.79 -5.71 4.33
C ASN A 176 -6.76 -5.77 3.20
N VAL A 177 -6.84 -4.84 2.23
CA VAL A 177 -5.87 -4.74 1.14
C VAL A 177 -4.48 -4.46 1.68
N TYR A 178 -4.33 -3.52 2.62
CA TYR A 178 -3.05 -3.25 3.28
C TYR A 178 -2.45 -4.49 3.96
N VAL A 179 -3.25 -5.23 4.74
CA VAL A 179 -2.76 -6.44 5.44
C VAL A 179 -2.33 -7.51 4.43
N LEU A 180 -3.11 -7.72 3.37
CA LEU A 180 -2.78 -8.68 2.33
C LEU A 180 -1.49 -8.29 1.60
N THR A 181 -1.36 -7.03 1.18
CA THR A 181 -0.16 -6.55 0.50
C THR A 181 1.08 -6.56 1.39
N ALA A 182 0.92 -6.28 2.69
CA ALA A 182 2.00 -6.38 3.65
C ALA A 182 2.46 -7.83 3.85
N PHE A 183 1.52 -8.77 3.95
CA PHE A 183 1.84 -10.18 4.10
C PHE A 183 2.51 -10.75 2.84
N THR A 184 1.97 -10.46 1.66
CA THR A 184 2.57 -10.92 0.39
C THR A 184 3.96 -10.32 0.18
N ALA A 185 4.15 -9.03 0.47
CA ALA A 185 5.45 -8.41 0.37
C ALA A 185 6.47 -9.00 1.36
N ALA A 186 6.05 -9.30 2.60
CA ALA A 186 6.89 -9.97 3.59
C ALA A 186 7.28 -11.37 3.13
N ALA A 187 6.32 -12.15 2.61
CA ALA A 187 6.57 -13.49 2.08
C ALA A 187 7.52 -13.46 0.87
N LEU A 188 7.30 -12.56 -0.09
CA LEU A 188 8.19 -12.40 -1.25
C LEU A 188 9.60 -11.98 -0.83
N THR A 189 9.71 -11.05 0.12
CA THR A 189 11.00 -10.61 0.65
C THR A 189 11.74 -11.76 1.35
N PHE A 190 11.03 -12.56 2.15
CA PHE A 190 11.60 -13.73 2.82
C PHE A 190 12.08 -14.77 1.81
N LEU A 191 11.25 -15.13 0.83
CA LEU A 191 11.58 -16.09 -0.21
C LEU A 191 12.74 -15.64 -1.11
N ALA A 192 12.87 -14.33 -1.36
CA ALA A 192 13.96 -13.78 -2.17
C ALA A 192 15.28 -13.63 -1.40
N LEU A 193 15.24 -13.23 -0.13
CA LEU A 193 16.46 -12.92 0.64
C LEU A 193 17.08 -14.15 1.31
N THR A 194 16.29 -15.17 1.66
CA THR A 194 16.80 -16.40 2.28
C THR A 194 17.86 -17.14 1.44
N PRO A 195 17.68 -17.41 0.13
CA PRO A 195 18.71 -18.10 -0.65
C PRO A 195 19.98 -17.26 -0.76
N ILE A 196 19.86 -15.93 -0.87
CA ILE A 196 21.00 -15.01 -0.95
C ILE A 196 21.79 -15.00 0.36
N ALA A 197 21.09 -14.96 1.50
CA ALA A 197 21.72 -15.00 2.82
C ALA A 197 22.46 -16.33 3.04
N ASN A 198 21.86 -17.45 2.66
CA ASN A 198 22.47 -18.77 2.75
C ASN A 198 23.73 -18.86 1.87
N ALA A 199 23.65 -18.45 0.61
CA ALA A 199 24.80 -18.44 -0.30
C ALA A 199 25.96 -17.54 0.19
N ARG A 200 25.67 -16.40 0.82
CA ARG A 200 26.70 -15.54 1.44
C ARG A 200 27.36 -16.19 2.65
N MET A 201 26.61 -16.95 3.46
CA MET A 201 27.16 -17.69 4.59
C MET A 201 28.07 -18.83 4.13
N ASP A 202 27.69 -19.54 3.06
CA ASP A 202 28.49 -20.65 2.50
C ASP A 202 29.81 -20.13 1.95
N THR A 203 29.80 -19.05 1.15
CA THR A 203 31.03 -18.45 0.60
C THR A 203 31.98 -17.90 1.67
N ALA A 204 31.45 -17.27 2.71
CA ALA A 204 32.26 -16.79 3.84
C ALA A 204 32.90 -17.94 4.62
N SER A 205 32.16 -19.04 4.80
CA SER A 205 32.62 -20.24 5.50
C SER A 205 33.66 -21.01 4.68
N LEU A 206 33.46 -21.12 3.37
CA LEU A 206 34.42 -21.70 2.43
C LEU A 206 35.76 -20.93 2.44
N ARG A 207 35.72 -19.59 2.38
CA ARG A 207 36.93 -18.76 2.47
C ARG A 207 37.66 -18.88 3.81
N LEU A 208 36.92 -19.10 4.89
CA LEU A 208 37.51 -19.32 6.21
C LEU A 208 38.22 -20.68 6.25
N LEU A 209 37.57 -21.73 5.73
CA LEU A 209 38.16 -23.05 5.57
C LEU A 209 39.45 -22.99 4.76
N GLU A 210 39.44 -22.36 3.57
CA GLU A 210 40.62 -22.25 2.70
C GLU A 210 41.80 -21.60 3.42
N ARG A 211 41.56 -20.57 4.26
CA ARG A 211 42.59 -19.92 5.08
C ARG A 211 43.09 -20.78 6.23
N GLN A 212 42.22 -21.56 6.86
CA GLN A 212 42.61 -22.47 7.95
C GLN A 212 43.43 -23.64 7.39
N ALA A 213 42.97 -24.23 6.28
CA ALA A 213 43.65 -25.33 5.60
C ALA A 213 45.05 -24.89 5.11
N SER A 214 45.19 -23.70 4.52
CA SER A 214 46.51 -23.21 4.09
C SER A 214 47.48 -23.02 5.25
N THR A 215 46.98 -22.57 6.41
CA THR A 215 47.78 -22.42 7.63
C THR A 215 48.22 -23.78 8.18
N GLU A 216 47.33 -24.77 8.16
CA GLU A 216 47.63 -26.12 8.66
C GLU A 216 48.60 -26.87 7.75
N LEU A 217 48.39 -26.83 6.43
CA LEU A 217 49.34 -27.41 5.47
C LEU A 217 50.72 -26.75 5.60
N HIS A 218 50.78 -25.43 5.82
CA HIS A 218 52.06 -24.74 6.04
C HIS A 218 52.79 -25.27 7.28
N ARG A 219 52.07 -25.57 8.37
CA ARG A 219 52.69 -26.16 9.57
C ARG A 219 53.23 -27.56 9.33
N GLN A 220 52.55 -28.36 8.51
CA GLN A 220 52.95 -29.75 8.26
C GLN A 220 54.10 -29.86 7.26
N THR A 221 54.11 -29.04 6.20
CA THR A 221 55.09 -29.18 5.11
C THR A 221 56.14 -28.07 5.06
N SER A 222 56.02 -27.02 5.88
CA SER A 222 56.85 -25.81 5.81
C SER A 222 56.82 -25.07 4.46
N VAL A 223 55.78 -25.29 3.63
CA VAL A 223 55.59 -24.67 2.30
C VAL A 223 54.30 -23.85 2.31
N SER A 224 54.26 -22.72 1.60
CA SER A 224 53.03 -21.93 1.47
C SER A 224 52.13 -22.51 0.38
N TRP A 225 50.90 -22.85 0.77
CA TRP A 225 49.90 -23.43 -0.12
C TRP A 225 48.73 -22.49 -0.34
N THR A 226 48.24 -22.41 -1.57
CA THR A 226 46.98 -21.77 -1.94
C THR A 226 45.92 -22.84 -2.10
N VAL A 227 44.97 -22.89 -1.17
CA VAL A 227 43.88 -23.87 -1.15
C VAL A 227 42.70 -23.36 -1.98
N SER A 228 42.10 -24.24 -2.77
CA SER A 228 40.85 -24.00 -3.47
C SER A 228 39.93 -25.21 -3.32
N CYS A 229 38.74 -25.00 -2.77
CA CYS A 229 37.72 -26.03 -2.59
C CYS A 229 36.59 -25.90 -3.64
N PRO A 230 35.83 -26.96 -3.93
CA PRO A 230 34.76 -26.92 -4.93
C PRO A 230 33.66 -25.92 -4.58
N ASP A 231 33.18 -25.18 -5.58
CA ASP A 231 32.00 -24.34 -5.45
C ASP A 231 30.77 -25.20 -5.11
N GLY A 232 30.21 -25.01 -3.92
CA GLY A 232 29.09 -25.82 -3.40
C GLY A 232 29.49 -26.93 -2.44
N ALA A 233 30.74 -26.98 -1.97
CA ALA A 233 31.13 -27.86 -0.88
C ALA A 233 30.21 -27.65 0.36
N PRO A 234 29.75 -28.73 1.02
CA PRO A 234 28.80 -28.67 2.15
C PRO A 234 29.41 -28.16 3.46
N VAL A 235 30.13 -27.03 3.44
CA VAL A 235 30.88 -26.44 4.56
C VAL A 235 30.04 -26.09 5.79
N THR A 236 28.72 -26.01 5.65
CA THR A 236 27.78 -25.71 6.74
C THR A 236 27.13 -26.96 7.33
N ILE A 237 27.31 -28.13 6.72
CA ILE A 237 26.74 -29.41 7.17
C ILE A 237 27.78 -30.12 8.04
N VAL A 238 27.53 -30.15 9.35
CA VAL A 238 28.37 -30.87 10.32
C VAL A 238 28.39 -32.37 9.98
N GLY A 239 29.59 -32.96 9.99
CA GLY A 239 29.83 -34.36 9.64
C GLY A 239 30.01 -34.61 8.14
N SER A 240 29.93 -33.58 7.29
CA SER A 240 30.24 -33.72 5.87
C SER A 240 31.74 -33.68 5.60
N SER A 241 32.15 -34.32 4.51
CA SER A 241 33.53 -34.36 4.03
C SER A 241 33.60 -34.13 2.53
N PHE A 242 34.61 -33.42 2.05
CA PHE A 242 34.80 -33.14 0.63
C PHE A 242 36.28 -32.89 0.31
N ASP A 243 36.66 -33.11 -0.95
CA ASP A 243 38.05 -32.98 -1.40
C ASP A 243 38.35 -31.56 -1.87
N CYS A 244 39.47 -31.02 -1.39
CA CYS A 244 40.03 -29.75 -1.83
C CYS A 244 41.39 -29.96 -2.50
N ALA A 245 41.78 -28.97 -3.32
CA ALA A 245 43.09 -28.93 -3.94
C ALA A 245 43.93 -27.80 -3.32
N ALA A 246 45.23 -28.01 -3.21
CA ALA A 246 46.18 -27.00 -2.79
C ALA A 246 47.33 -26.92 -3.79
N ASN A 247 47.67 -25.71 -4.21
CA ASN A 247 48.76 -25.44 -5.12
C ASN A 247 49.83 -24.57 -4.45
N ASP A 248 51.11 -24.90 -4.62
CA ASP A 248 52.21 -24.05 -4.18
C ASP A 248 52.62 -23.04 -5.27
N ALA A 249 53.55 -22.15 -4.92
CA ALA A 249 54.08 -21.15 -5.86
C ALA A 249 54.90 -21.75 -7.02
N THR A 250 55.32 -23.01 -6.91
CA THR A 250 56.11 -23.72 -7.94
C THR A 250 55.23 -24.52 -8.90
N GLY A 251 53.91 -24.54 -8.68
CA GLY A 251 52.95 -25.26 -9.50
C GLY A 251 52.72 -26.71 -9.07
N ARG A 252 53.24 -27.15 -7.91
CA ARG A 252 52.90 -28.47 -7.35
C ARG A 252 51.49 -28.43 -6.79
N ALA A 253 50.72 -29.46 -7.09
CA ALA A 253 49.34 -29.62 -6.63
C ALA A 253 49.23 -30.85 -5.70
N VAL A 254 48.50 -30.70 -4.60
CA VAL A 254 48.15 -31.79 -3.70
C VAL A 254 46.64 -31.81 -3.45
N ARG A 255 46.09 -32.99 -3.20
CA ARG A 255 44.69 -33.14 -2.78
C ARG A 255 44.61 -33.58 -1.33
N PHE A 256 43.59 -33.11 -0.63
CA PHE A 256 43.29 -33.51 0.73
C PHE A 256 41.78 -33.44 0.97
N THR A 257 41.30 -34.24 1.92
CA THR A 257 39.90 -34.24 2.31
C THR A 257 39.73 -33.34 3.54
N ALA A 258 38.73 -32.45 3.49
CA ALA A 258 38.33 -31.61 4.60
C ALA A 258 37.07 -32.18 5.26
N HIS A 259 37.04 -32.20 6.59
CA HIS A 259 35.93 -32.67 7.42
C HIS A 259 35.34 -31.53 8.23
N VAL A 260 34.02 -31.38 8.20
CA VAL A 260 33.30 -30.37 8.98
C VAL A 260 32.99 -30.93 10.37
N LEU A 261 33.74 -30.51 11.40
CA LEU A 261 33.55 -30.99 12.77
C LEU A 261 32.47 -30.21 13.52
N GLU A 262 32.52 -28.88 13.42
CA GLU A 262 31.58 -27.95 14.04
C GLU A 262 31.36 -26.77 13.07
N PRO A 263 30.33 -25.93 13.26
CA PRO A 263 30.18 -24.73 12.46
C PRO A 263 31.46 -23.87 12.51
N ARG A 264 32.14 -23.71 11.37
CA ARG A 264 33.42 -22.97 11.20
C ARG A 264 34.65 -23.64 11.83
N ARG A 265 34.59 -24.93 12.17
CA ARG A 265 35.73 -25.71 12.62
C ARG A 265 35.90 -26.94 11.74
N PHE A 266 37.06 -27.04 11.12
CA PHE A 266 37.34 -28.08 10.13
C PHE A 266 38.60 -28.84 10.52
N ALA A 267 38.64 -30.12 10.20
CA ALA A 267 39.85 -30.92 10.19
C ALA A 267 40.23 -31.23 8.75
N VAL A 268 41.53 -31.35 8.48
CA VAL A 268 42.06 -31.72 7.15
C VAL A 268 42.93 -32.95 7.30
N ASP A 269 42.75 -33.90 6.39
CA ASP A 269 43.59 -35.09 6.33
C ASP A 269 44.97 -34.75 5.74
N ALA A 270 45.92 -35.69 5.89
CA ALA A 270 47.25 -35.53 5.32
C ALA A 270 47.18 -35.37 3.78
N PRO A 271 47.93 -34.41 3.20
CA PRO A 271 47.88 -34.16 1.77
C PRO A 271 48.51 -35.32 0.98
N VAL A 272 47.81 -35.76 -0.07
CA VAL A 272 48.29 -36.75 -1.03
C VAL A 272 48.80 -36.02 -2.28
N GLN A 273 50.06 -36.26 -2.64
CA GLN A 273 50.65 -35.70 -3.87
C GLN A 273 49.98 -36.30 -5.11
N GLN A 274 49.71 -35.46 -6.10
CA GLN A 274 49.26 -35.89 -7.43
C GLN A 274 50.44 -36.26 -8.34
#